data_AF-A0A0V1MFJ0-F1
#
_entry.id   AF-A0A0V1MFJ0-F1
#
_cell.length_a   1.000
_cell.length_b   1.000
_cell.length_c   1.000
_cell.angle_alpha   90.00
_cell.angle_beta   90.00
_cell.angle_gamma   90.00
#
_symmetry.space_group_name_H-M   'P 1'
#
loop_
_entity.id
_entity.type
_entity.pdbx_description
1 polymer ?
#
loop_
_entity_poly.entity_id
_entity_poly.type
_entity_poly.pdbx_seq_one_letter_code
_entity_poly.pdbx_strand_id
1 'polypeptide(L)'
;MDIPTAIDAKKLWHYEERERCKARLYTVSDNVVRKVGSHCHELSAARVEAAVVITRVKQRAEETMEITAQVINQCMTSLWQATQGALLTLVALKQMVRRQRNKLGTPLAAPTNLKTLVIPEEFTTYAPHHGEL
;
A
#
# COMPACT_ATOMS: atom_id res chain seq x y z
N MET A 1 11.28 30.64 33.24
CA MET A 1 10.86 31.07 31.90
C MET A 1 10.39 29.84 31.18
N ASP A 2 9.08 29.62 31.17
CA ASP A 2 8.48 28.44 30.56
C ASP A 2 8.48 28.61 29.03
N ILE A 3 9.12 27.66 28.35
CA ILE A 3 9.09 27.53 26.89
C ILE A 3 7.64 27.18 26.53
N PRO A 4 6.97 27.90 25.61
CA PRO A 4 5.62 27.53 25.21
C PRO A 4 5.67 26.16 24.52
N THR A 5 5.22 25.11 25.21
CA THR A 5 4.95 23.80 24.63
C THR A 5 4.02 24.02 23.44
N ALA A 6 4.46 23.58 22.25
CA ALA A 6 3.73 23.74 21.01
C ALA A 6 2.24 23.44 21.24
N ILE A 7 1.39 24.44 20.99
CA ILE A 7 -0.06 24.28 21.06
C ILE A 7 -0.40 23.13 20.12
N ASP A 8 -0.92 22.08 20.72
CA ASP A 8 -1.07 20.79 20.10
C ASP A 8 -1.93 20.90 18.83
N ALA A 9 -1.28 20.83 17.67
CA ALA A 9 -1.89 21.29 16.42
C ALA A 9 -3.01 20.33 15.99
N LYS A 10 -4.24 20.86 15.93
CA LYS A 10 -5.43 20.09 15.54
C LYS A 10 -5.36 19.69 14.06
N LYS A 11 -5.27 18.39 13.80
CA LYS A 11 -5.34 17.80 12.45
C LYS A 11 -6.80 17.50 12.07
N LEU A 12 -7.18 17.77 10.83
CA LEU A 12 -8.48 17.44 10.26
C LEU A 12 -8.33 16.30 9.25
N TRP A 13 -9.14 15.26 9.42
CA TRP A 13 -9.18 14.06 8.59
C TRP A 13 -10.53 13.98 7.87
N HIS A 14 -10.46 13.58 6.60
CA HIS A 14 -11.61 13.28 5.77
C HIS A 14 -11.63 11.78 5.48
N TYR A 15 -12.81 11.22 5.27
CA TYR A 15 -12.91 9.88 4.71
C TYR A 15 -12.40 9.87 3.26
N GLU A 16 -11.86 8.73 2.82
CA GLU A 16 -11.26 8.55 1.49
C GLU A 16 -12.23 8.94 0.37
N GLU A 17 -13.50 8.52 0.47
CA GLU A 17 -14.56 8.90 -0.47
C GLU A 17 -15.15 10.28 -0.16
N ARG A 18 -14.31 11.32 -0.11
CA ARG A 18 -14.71 12.69 0.25
C ARG A 18 -15.87 13.28 -0.57
N GLU A 19 -16.07 12.79 -1.78
CA GLU A 19 -17.14 13.23 -2.68
C GLU A 19 -18.49 12.62 -2.29
N ARG A 20 -18.47 11.41 -1.73
CA ARG A 20 -19.67 10.68 -1.31
C ARG A 20 -19.94 10.83 0.17
N CYS A 21 -18.88 10.85 0.99
CA CYS A 21 -18.92 10.84 2.44
C CYS A 21 -18.48 12.18 3.02
N LYS A 22 -19.37 12.82 3.80
CA LYS A 22 -19.11 14.11 4.46
C LYS A 22 -18.60 13.97 5.90
N ALA A 23 -18.32 12.74 6.35
CA ALA A 23 -17.80 12.47 7.70
C ALA A 23 -16.40 13.07 7.86
N ARG A 24 -16.15 13.68 9.02
CA ARG A 24 -14.88 14.33 9.36
C ARG A 24 -14.45 13.93 10.76
N LEU A 25 -13.14 13.82 10.95
CA LEU A 25 -12.53 13.46 12.22
C LEU A 25 -11.41 14.45 12.54
N TYR A 26 -11.36 14.92 13.79
CA TYR A 26 -10.33 15.83 14.25
C TYR A 26 -9.47 15.13 15.29
N THR A 27 -8.16 15.21 15.14
CA THR A 27 -7.20 14.69 16.12
C THR A 27 -6.29 15.78 16.68
N VAL A 28 -5.85 15.59 17.91
CA VAL A 28 -4.84 16.39 18.62
C VAL A 28 -3.94 15.39 19.34
N SER A 29 -2.61 15.46 19.18
CA SER A 29 -1.68 14.40 19.65
C SER A 29 -2.19 12.98 19.37
N ASP A 30 -2.65 12.73 18.14
CA ASP A 30 -3.19 11.44 17.65
C ASP A 30 -4.44 10.91 18.41
N ASN A 31 -4.98 11.68 19.35
CA ASN A 31 -6.23 11.39 20.03
C ASN A 31 -7.40 12.02 19.28
N VAL A 32 -8.50 11.27 19.13
CA VAL A 32 -9.71 11.76 18.47
C VAL A 32 -10.45 12.72 19.41
N VAL A 33 -10.44 14.00 19.07
CA VAL A 33 -11.10 15.04 19.88
C VAL A 33 -12.51 15.38 19.40
N ARG A 34 -12.82 15.12 18.12
CA ARG A 34 -14.15 15.41 17.57
C ARG A 34 -14.44 14.56 16.34
N LYS A 35 -15.66 14.04 16.27
CA LYS A 35 -16.25 13.41 15.07
C LYS A 35 -17.40 14.28 14.59
N VAL A 36 -17.51 14.50 13.27
CA VAL A 36 -18.57 15.32 12.65
C VAL A 36 -19.19 14.54 11.50
N GLY A 37 -20.52 14.45 11.49
CA GLY A 37 -21.27 13.66 10.52
C GLY A 37 -21.18 12.15 10.79
N SER A 38 -22.00 11.39 10.08
CA SER A 38 -21.99 9.94 10.05
C SER A 38 -21.55 9.44 8.67
N HIS A 39 -21.01 8.22 8.62
CA HIS A 39 -20.73 7.56 7.35
C HIS A 39 -22.05 7.22 6.65
N CYS A 40 -22.14 7.52 5.35
CA CYS A 40 -23.29 7.20 4.50
C CYS A 40 -23.06 5.93 3.65
N HIS A 41 -22.06 5.15 4.03
CA HIS A 41 -21.66 3.92 3.38
C HIS A 41 -21.27 2.90 4.45
N GLU A 42 -21.29 1.63 4.08
CA GLU A 42 -20.88 0.55 4.96
C GLU A 42 -19.37 0.61 5.26
N LEU A 43 -19.00 0.16 6.44
CA LEU A 43 -17.59 -0.03 6.83
C LEU A 43 -17.14 -1.39 6.28
N SER A 44 -16.01 -1.43 5.57
CA SER A 44 -15.50 -2.66 4.96
C SER A 44 -14.16 -3.04 5.55
N ALA A 45 -14.12 -4.16 6.29
CA ALA A 45 -12.88 -4.74 6.81
C ALA A 45 -11.90 -5.08 5.68
N ALA A 46 -12.41 -5.58 4.56
CA ALA A 46 -11.62 -5.86 3.36
C ALA A 46 -10.92 -4.59 2.82
N ARG A 47 -11.61 -3.45 2.78
CA ARG A 47 -10.97 -2.18 2.37
C ARG A 47 -9.88 -1.73 3.32
N VAL A 48 -10.08 -1.91 4.63
CA VAL A 48 -9.07 -1.58 5.63
C VAL A 48 -7.84 -2.45 5.46
N GLU A 49 -8.01 -3.77 5.31
CA GLU A 49 -6.90 -4.70 5.08
C GLU A 49 -6.17 -4.41 3.75
N ALA A 50 -6.91 -4.11 2.68
CA ALA A 50 -6.32 -3.70 1.40
C ALA A 50 -5.47 -2.42 1.56
N ALA A 51 -5.93 -1.43 2.33
CA ALA A 51 -5.17 -0.21 2.62
C ALA A 51 -3.89 -0.51 3.41
N VAL A 52 -3.92 -1.47 4.35
CA VAL A 52 -2.73 -1.93 5.07
C VAL A 52 -1.72 -2.57 4.11
N VAL A 53 -2.16 -3.45 3.22
CA VAL A 53 -1.29 -4.08 2.21
C VAL A 53 -0.67 -3.03 1.28
N ILE A 54 -1.47 -2.08 0.79
CA ILE A 54 -0.98 -0.98 -0.07
C ILE A 54 0.09 -0.16 0.66
N THR A 55 -0.13 0.13 1.94
CA THR A 55 0.84 0.85 2.77
C THR A 55 2.14 0.06 2.91
N ARG A 56 2.06 -1.25 3.18
CA ARG A 56 3.21 -2.15 3.27
C ARG A 56 3.98 -2.26 1.95
N VAL A 57 3.28 -2.31 0.81
CA VAL A 57 3.89 -2.31 -0.52
C VAL A 57 4.69 -1.02 -0.75
N LYS A 58 4.13 0.13 -0.40
CA LYS A 58 4.85 1.42 -0.51
C LYS A 58 6.09 1.43 0.37
N GLN A 59 5.92 1.10 1.65
CA GLN A 59 7.02 1.07 2.62
C GLN A 59 8.15 0.14 2.15
N ARG A 60 7.83 -1.09 1.75
CA ARG A 60 8.83 -2.05 1.26
C ARG A 60 9.49 -1.59 -0.05
N ALA A 61 8.75 -0.93 -0.94
CA ALA A 61 9.32 -0.34 -2.16
C ALA A 61 10.34 0.77 -1.86
N GLU A 62 10.19 1.49 -0.74
CA GLU A 62 11.11 2.52 -0.26
C GLU A 62 12.33 1.90 0.45
N GLU A 63 12.09 0.89 1.28
CA GLU A 63 13.10 0.32 2.17
C GLU A 63 13.99 -0.75 1.50
N THR A 64 13.54 -1.39 0.42
CA THR A 64 14.25 -2.53 -0.18
C THR A 64 14.52 -2.39 -1.68
N MET A 65 15.59 -3.06 -2.13
CA MET A 65 16.00 -3.17 -3.53
C MET A 65 15.45 -4.44 -4.20
N GLU A 66 14.38 -5.03 -3.67
CA GLU A 66 13.73 -6.21 -4.26
C GLU A 66 13.04 -5.88 -5.58
N ILE A 67 13.02 -6.83 -6.52
CA ILE A 67 12.27 -6.62 -7.77
C ILE A 67 10.77 -6.45 -7.49
N THR A 68 10.07 -5.76 -8.40
CA THR A 68 8.66 -5.39 -8.20
C THR A 68 7.76 -6.59 -7.88
N ALA A 69 8.03 -7.75 -8.51
CA ALA A 69 7.28 -8.97 -8.27
C ALA A 69 7.45 -9.48 -6.82
N GLN A 70 8.68 -9.46 -6.29
CA GLN A 70 8.97 -9.87 -4.92
C GLN A 70 8.30 -8.95 -3.90
N VAL A 71 8.38 -7.62 -4.10
CA VAL A 71 7.71 -6.64 -3.23
C VAL A 71 6.22 -6.94 -3.14
N ILE A 72 5.56 -7.18 -4.28
CA ILE A 72 4.13 -7.49 -4.34
C ILE A 72 3.85 -8.84 -3.66
N ASN A 73 4.55 -9.90 -4.05
CA ASN A 73 4.31 -11.25 -3.52
C ASN A 73 4.46 -11.31 -2.00
N GLN A 74 5.53 -10.70 -1.46
CA GLN A 74 5.80 -10.66 -0.01
C GLN A 74 4.75 -9.89 0.79
N CYS A 75 4.09 -8.92 0.17
CA CYS A 75 3.01 -8.16 0.81
C CYS A 75 1.65 -8.84 0.66
N MET A 76 1.49 -9.70 -0.35
CA MET A 76 0.24 -10.41 -0.65
C MET A 76 0.12 -11.75 0.08
N THR A 77 1.22 -12.35 0.54
CA THR A 77 1.22 -13.65 1.24
C THR A 77 0.37 -13.68 2.50
N SER A 78 0.12 -12.54 3.13
CA SER A 78 -0.67 -12.40 4.36
C SER A 78 -2.11 -11.93 4.11
N LEU A 79 -2.58 -11.90 2.86
CA LEU A 79 -3.86 -11.31 2.51
C LEU A 79 -5.00 -12.34 2.56
N TRP A 80 -6.10 -12.00 3.24
CA TRP A 80 -7.31 -12.82 3.18
C TRP A 80 -7.88 -12.84 1.74
N GLN A 81 -8.26 -14.02 1.26
CA GLN A 81 -8.91 -14.22 -0.04
C GLN A 81 -10.12 -13.29 -0.31
N ALA A 82 -10.92 -12.94 0.70
CA ALA A 82 -12.05 -12.01 0.59
C ALA A 82 -11.61 -10.57 0.30
N THR A 83 -10.37 -10.23 0.60
CA THR A 83 -9.79 -8.90 0.43
C THR A 83 -9.20 -8.68 -0.95
N GLN A 84 -8.97 -9.75 -1.72
CA GLN A 84 -8.50 -9.67 -3.11
C GLN A 84 -9.41 -8.79 -3.99
N GLY A 85 -10.73 -8.84 -3.80
CA GLY A 85 -11.68 -8.03 -4.56
C GLY A 85 -11.67 -6.54 -4.22
N ALA A 86 -11.17 -6.16 -3.05
CA ALA A 86 -11.03 -4.76 -2.62
C ALA A 86 -9.65 -4.18 -2.98
N LEU A 87 -8.72 -5.02 -3.46
CA LEU A 87 -7.36 -4.61 -3.75
C LEU A 87 -7.24 -3.97 -5.13
N LEU A 88 -6.16 -3.21 -5.32
CA LEU A 88 -5.81 -2.68 -6.62
C LEU A 88 -5.40 -3.81 -7.58
N THR A 89 -5.59 -3.57 -8.87
CA THR A 89 -5.11 -4.50 -9.90
C THR A 89 -3.59 -4.65 -9.84
N LEU A 90 -3.09 -5.81 -10.27
CA LEU A 90 -1.63 -6.08 -10.32
C LEU A 90 -0.87 -5.01 -11.11
N VAL A 91 -1.47 -4.49 -12.19
CA VAL A 91 -0.90 -3.42 -13.00
C VAL A 91 -0.74 -2.14 -12.17
N ALA A 92 -1.76 -1.77 -11.41
CA ALA A 92 -1.73 -0.60 -10.53
C ALA A 92 -0.68 -0.75 -9.42
N LEU A 93 -0.57 -1.94 -8.80
CA LEU A 93 0.48 -2.22 -7.80
C LEU A 93 1.89 -2.09 -8.39
N LYS A 94 2.14 -2.64 -9.59
CA LYS A 94 3.43 -2.51 -10.28
C LYS A 94 3.79 -1.05 -10.55
N GLN A 95 2.81 -0.25 -11.01
CA GLN A 95 3.03 1.18 -11.22
C GLN A 95 3.30 1.91 -9.91
N MET A 96 2.62 1.53 -8.82
CA MET A 96 2.82 2.14 -7.51
C MET A 96 4.26 1.96 -7.01
N VAL A 97 4.79 0.75 -7.07
CA VAL A 97 6.19 0.46 -6.69
C VAL A 97 7.16 1.31 -7.52
N ARG A 98 6.95 1.40 -8.84
CA ARG A 98 7.78 2.23 -9.72
C ARG A 98 7.71 3.72 -9.36
N ARG A 99 6.51 4.26 -9.15
CA ARG A 99 6.32 5.67 -8.78
C ARG A 99 7.00 5.99 -7.45
N GLN A 100 6.88 5.10 -6.47
CA GLN A 100 7.45 5.29 -5.15
C GLN A 100 8.98 5.35 -5.20
N ARG A 101 9.62 4.44 -5.94
CA ARG A 101 11.07 4.43 -6.17
C ARG A 101 11.56 5.62 -6.96
N ASN A 102 10.84 6.00 -8.01
CA ASN A 102 11.18 7.19 -8.80
C ASN A 102 11.12 8.47 -7.96
N LYS A 103 10.14 8.58 -7.05
CA LYS A 103 10.01 9.73 -6.15
C LYS A 103 11.22 9.90 -5.23
N LEU A 104 11.83 8.79 -4.80
CA LEU A 104 13.03 8.79 -3.95
C LEU A 104 14.34 8.83 -4.73
N GLY A 105 14.31 8.84 -6.06
CA GLY A 105 15.52 8.76 -6.88
C GLY A 105 16.23 7.40 -6.76
N THR A 106 15.53 6.35 -6.33
CA THR A 106 16.03 4.99 -6.18
C THR A 106 15.35 4.00 -7.15
N PRO A 107 15.23 4.31 -8.46
CA PRO A 107 14.75 3.31 -9.40
C PRO A 107 15.70 2.11 -9.37
N LEU A 108 15.14 0.90 -9.41
CA LEU A 108 15.97 -0.27 -9.68
C LEU A 108 16.65 -0.08 -11.03
N ALA A 109 17.95 -0.34 -11.07
CA ALA A 109 18.70 -0.30 -12.31
C ALA A 109 18.05 -1.25 -13.32
N ALA A 110 17.73 -0.72 -14.51
CA ALA A 110 17.35 -1.59 -15.61
C ALA A 110 18.56 -2.50 -15.93
N PRO A 111 18.35 -3.81 -16.11
CA PRO A 111 19.43 -4.68 -16.55
C PRO A 111 19.94 -4.16 -17.90
N THR A 112 21.22 -3.81 -17.95
CA THR A 112 21.85 -3.18 -19.13
C THR A 112 22.03 -4.18 -20.27
N ASN A 113 22.03 -5.47 -19.94
CA ASN A 113 22.08 -6.57 -20.90
C ASN A 113 21.44 -7.85 -20.32
N LEU A 114 21.21 -8.85 -21.17
CA LEU A 114 20.61 -10.13 -20.77
C LEU A 114 21.43 -10.88 -19.70
N LYS A 115 22.75 -10.67 -19.61
CA LYS A 115 23.60 -11.31 -18.59
C LYS A 115 23.38 -10.73 -17.19
N THR A 116 22.94 -9.48 -17.10
CA THR A 116 22.64 -8.78 -15.83
C THR A 116 21.21 -9.00 -15.34
N LEU A 117 20.38 -9.71 -16.12
CA LEU A 117 19.01 -10.03 -15.72
C LEU A 117 19.03 -11.21 -14.73
N VAL A 118 18.73 -10.92 -13.46
CA VAL A 118 18.53 -11.97 -12.44
C VAL A 118 17.07 -12.38 -12.42
N ILE A 119 16.78 -13.62 -12.84
CA ILE A 119 15.47 -14.26 -12.70
C ILE A 119 15.49 -15.07 -11.40
N PRO A 120 14.60 -14.81 -10.42
CA PRO A 120 14.54 -15.60 -9.20
C PRO A 120 14.27 -17.08 -9.47
N GLU A 121 14.82 -17.96 -8.65
CA GLU A 121 14.79 -19.42 -8.85
C GLU A 121 13.36 -19.99 -8.93
N GLU A 122 12.44 -19.39 -8.18
CA GLU A 122 11.01 -19.73 -8.18
C GLU A 122 10.34 -19.55 -9.57
N PHE A 123 10.97 -18.83 -10.50
CA PHE A 123 10.50 -18.61 -11.87
C PHE A 123 11.38 -19.29 -12.94
N THR A 124 12.47 -19.96 -12.56
CA THR A 124 13.31 -20.71 -13.52
C THR A 124 12.76 -22.09 -13.87
N THR A 125 11.84 -22.63 -13.06
CA THR A 125 11.32 -23.98 -13.22
C THR A 125 9.86 -23.94 -13.67
N TYR A 126 9.60 -24.37 -14.90
CA TYR A 126 8.24 -24.56 -15.41
C TYR A 126 7.65 -25.84 -14.81
N ALA A 127 6.69 -25.72 -13.90
CA ALA A 127 5.86 -26.84 -13.48
C ALA A 127 4.64 -26.92 -14.42
N PRO A 128 4.52 -27.94 -15.29
CA PRO A 128 3.31 -28.13 -16.05
C PRO A 128 2.15 -28.36 -15.06
N HIS A 129 1.15 -27.48 -15.09
CA HIS A 129 -0.14 -27.79 -14.50
C HIS A 129 -0.70 -28.97 -15.28
N HIS A 130 -0.63 -30.17 -14.70
CA HIS A 130 -1.39 -31.30 -15.18
C HIS A 130 -2.87 -30.93 -15.02
N GLY A 131 -3.47 -30.42 -16.10
CA GLY A 131 -4.91 -30.33 -16.23
C GLY A 131 -5.45 -31.75 -16.22
N GLU A 132 -6.15 -32.10 -15.15
CA GLU A 132 -7.02 -33.27 -15.15
C GLU A 132 -8.14 -32.99 -16.18
N LEU A 133 -8.17 -33.83 -17.22
CA LEU A 133 -9.25 -33.93 -18.21
C LEU A 133 -10.45 -34.67 -17.59
#